data_AF-A0A7K1EDC8-F1
#
_entry.id   AF-A0A7K1EDC8-F1
#
_cell.length_a   1.000
_cell.length_b   1.000
_cell.length_c   1.000
_cell.angle_alpha   90.00
_cell.angle_beta   90.00
_cell.angle_gamma   90.00
#
_symmetry.space_group_name_H-M   'P 1'
#
loop_
_entity.id
_entity.type
_entity.pdbx_description
1 polymer ?
#
loop_
_entity_poly.entity_id
_entity_poly.type
_entity_poly.pdbx_seq_one_letter_code
_entity_poly.pdbx_strand_id
1 'polypeptide(L)'
;MKPRSVDVTEGAQRAPSRAMLRAVGLTDDDWRKPQIGIASSWNEITPCNLSLDRLSAKAKEGVRDAGGVGLRFGTITVSDGISMGHEG
;
A
#
# COMPACT_ATOMS: atom_id res chain seq x y z
N MET A 1 -5.79 -12.90 -11.53
CA MET A 1 -4.92 -12.42 -12.64
C MET A 1 -3.84 -11.49 -12.06
N LYS A 2 -2.58 -11.57 -12.53
CA LYS A 2 -1.45 -10.73 -12.07
C LYS A 2 -0.87 -9.90 -13.23
N PRO A 3 -1.54 -8.84 -13.72
CA PRO A 3 -1.12 -8.16 -14.95
C PRO A 3 0.22 -7.42 -14.86
N ARG A 4 0.72 -7.13 -13.64
CA ARG A 4 1.98 -6.38 -13.42
C ARG A 4 2.92 -7.02 -12.41
N SER A 5 2.40 -7.55 -11.30
CA SER A 5 3.26 -8.10 -10.22
C SER A 5 4.15 -9.28 -10.66
N VAL A 6 3.89 -9.89 -11.82
CA VAL A 6 4.77 -10.90 -12.43
C VAL A 6 6.19 -10.37 -12.69
N ASP A 7 6.32 -9.07 -13.00
CA ASP A 7 7.59 -8.40 -13.32
C ASP A 7 8.58 -8.44 -12.15
N VAL A 8 8.08 -8.63 -10.93
CA VAL A 8 8.88 -8.66 -9.69
C VAL A 8 8.79 -10.00 -8.94
N THR A 9 7.92 -10.93 -9.35
CA THR A 9 7.77 -12.23 -8.68
C THR A 9 8.19 -13.43 -9.53
N GLU A 10 8.06 -13.38 -10.86
CA GLU A 10 8.20 -14.56 -11.72
C GLU A 10 9.52 -14.60 -12.49
N GLY A 11 10.06 -15.81 -12.68
CA GLY A 11 11.34 -16.04 -13.35
C GLY A 11 12.56 -15.99 -12.42
N ALA A 12 13.61 -16.71 -12.80
CA ALA A 12 14.85 -16.80 -12.02
C ALA A 12 15.51 -15.42 -11.81
N GLN A 13 15.47 -14.56 -12.83
CA GLN A 13 16.04 -13.21 -12.81
C GLN A 13 15.41 -12.26 -11.77
N ARG A 14 14.23 -12.61 -11.21
CA ARG A 14 13.56 -11.83 -10.17
C ARG A 14 13.92 -12.27 -8.74
N ALA A 15 14.96 -13.09 -8.57
CA ALA A 15 15.46 -13.48 -7.26
C ALA A 15 15.80 -12.27 -6.34
N PRO A 16 16.45 -11.19 -6.82
CA PRO A 16 16.71 -10.02 -5.98
C PRO A 16 15.43 -9.30 -5.54
N SER A 17 14.45 -9.15 -6.45
CA SER A 17 13.14 -8.57 -6.13
C SER A 17 12.41 -9.39 -5.08
N ARG A 18 12.39 -10.73 -5.22
CA ARG A 18 11.81 -11.62 -4.21
C ARG A 18 12.52 -11.53 -2.86
N ALA A 19 13.84 -11.34 -2.82
CA ALA A 19 14.56 -11.14 -1.56
C ALA A 19 14.05 -9.89 -0.81
N MET A 20 13.87 -8.77 -1.51
CA MET A 20 13.30 -7.55 -0.92
C MET A 20 11.84 -7.74 -0.50
N LEU A 21 11.04 -8.46 -1.30
CA LEU A 21 9.65 -8.76 -0.96
C LEU A 21 9.53 -9.67 0.29
N ARG A 22 10.45 -10.61 0.48
CA ARG A 22 10.53 -11.40 1.72
C ARG A 22 10.86 -10.54 2.93
N ALA A 23 11.74 -9.55 2.79
CA ALA A 23 12.11 -8.65 3.88
C ALA A 23 10.92 -7.82 4.40
N VAL A 24 9.90 -7.58 3.58
CA VAL A 24 8.64 -6.92 3.99
C VAL A 24 7.53 -7.91 4.37
N GLY A 25 7.86 -9.20 4.47
CA GLY A 25 6.98 -10.25 5.02
C GLY A 25 6.26 -11.13 4.01
N LEU A 26 6.56 -11.06 2.70
CA LEU A 26 5.98 -12.00 1.73
C LEU A 26 6.64 -13.38 1.80
N THR A 27 5.84 -14.40 1.55
CA THR A 27 6.23 -15.81 1.56
C THR A 27 6.16 -16.41 0.15
N ASP A 28 6.55 -17.68 0.00
CA ASP A 28 6.45 -18.37 -1.29
C ASP A 28 5.04 -18.49 -1.84
N ASP A 29 4.06 -18.62 -0.94
CA ASP A 29 2.64 -18.68 -1.30
C ASP A 29 2.12 -17.35 -1.87
N ASP A 30 2.80 -16.24 -1.58
CA ASP A 30 2.41 -14.90 -2.04
C ASP A 30 2.85 -14.61 -3.48
N TRP A 31 3.78 -15.39 -4.04
CA TRP A 31 4.24 -15.19 -5.43
C TRP A 31 3.14 -15.39 -6.46
N ARG A 32 2.09 -16.14 -6.13
CA ARG A 32 0.96 -16.40 -7.03
C ARG A 32 -0.22 -15.44 -6.83
N LYS A 33 -0.16 -14.60 -5.81
CA LYS A 33 -1.23 -13.65 -5.46
C LYS A 33 -1.03 -12.31 -6.19
N PRO A 34 -2.12 -11.57 -6.51
CA PRO A 34 -2.01 -10.19 -6.96
C PRO A 34 -1.51 -9.31 -5.81
N GLN A 35 -0.58 -8.40 -6.12
CA GLN A 35 -0.12 -7.37 -5.19
C GLN A 35 -0.97 -6.12 -5.34
N ILE A 36 -1.56 -5.65 -4.25
CA ILE A 36 -2.45 -4.49 -4.19
C ILE A 36 -1.77 -3.39 -3.38
N GLY A 37 -1.43 -2.28 -4.06
CA GLY A 37 -0.97 -1.07 -3.40
C GLY A 37 -2.15 -0.33 -2.77
N ILE A 38 -2.09 -0.09 -1.46
CA ILE A 38 -3.13 0.62 -0.71
C ILE A 38 -2.58 2.00 -0.37
N ALA A 39 -2.93 2.98 -1.19
CA ALA A 39 -2.52 4.37 -0.99
C ALA A 39 -3.37 5.01 0.11
N SER A 40 -2.74 5.67 1.07
CA SER A 40 -3.40 6.44 2.12
C SER A 40 -2.81 7.83 2.21
N SER A 41 -3.66 8.84 2.31
CA SER A 41 -3.26 10.20 2.66
C SER A 41 -3.40 10.48 4.15
N TRP A 42 -3.35 9.45 5.01
CA TRP A 42 -3.36 9.64 6.46
C TRP A 42 -2.25 10.61 6.87
N ASN A 43 -2.62 11.58 7.69
CA ASN A 43 -1.75 12.53 8.37
C ASN A 43 -2.50 13.17 9.53
N GLU A 44 -1.75 13.89 10.37
CA GLU A 44 -2.27 14.56 11.56
C GLU A 44 -2.42 16.08 11.36
N ILE A 45 -2.18 16.59 10.14
CA ILE A 45 -2.26 18.04 9.83
C ILE A 45 -3.70 18.53 9.65
N THR A 46 -4.68 17.63 9.50
CA THR A 46 -6.10 17.99 9.37
C THR A 46 -7.01 16.85 9.83
N PRO A 47 -8.15 17.14 10.48
CA PRO A 47 -9.07 16.10 10.94
C PRO A 47 -9.62 15.22 9.81
N CYS A 48 -9.67 15.75 8.58
CA CYS A 48 -10.16 15.03 7.39
C CYS A 48 -9.45 13.69 7.15
N ASN A 49 -8.16 13.58 7.53
CA ASN A 49 -7.33 12.43 7.21
C ASN A 49 -7.11 11.45 8.37
N LEU A 50 -7.50 11.80 9.60
CA LEU A 50 -7.20 10.99 10.79
C LEU A 50 -7.74 9.55 10.69
N SER A 51 -8.92 9.39 10.09
CA SER A 51 -9.55 8.07 9.97
C SER A 51 -8.88 7.14 8.95
N LEU A 52 -7.99 7.67 8.10
CA LEU A 52 -7.41 6.91 6.99
C LEU A 52 -6.39 5.86 7.43
N ASP A 53 -5.77 5.96 8.61
CA ASP A 53 -4.89 4.89 9.11
C ASP A 53 -5.69 3.61 9.36
N ARG A 54 -6.73 3.68 10.21
CA ARG A 54 -7.60 2.52 10.50
C ARG A 54 -8.28 1.97 9.25
N LEU A 55 -8.70 2.84 8.33
CA LEU A 55 -9.34 2.42 7.08
C LEU A 55 -8.35 1.71 6.16
N SER A 56 -7.12 2.21 6.04
CA SER A 56 -6.08 1.55 5.24
C SER A 56 -5.69 0.18 5.83
N ALA A 57 -5.66 0.05 7.16
CA ALA A 57 -5.43 -1.22 7.83
C ALA A 57 -6.56 -2.23 7.53
N LYS A 58 -7.83 -1.80 7.59
CA LYS A 58 -8.99 -2.61 7.23
C LYS A 58 -9.04 -2.99 5.75
N ALA A 59 -8.64 -2.08 4.86
CA ALA A 59 -8.48 -2.41 3.44
C ALA A 59 -7.43 -3.52 3.23
N LYS A 60 -6.32 -3.49 3.98
CA LYS A 60 -5.29 -4.55 3.94
C LYS A 60 -5.81 -5.89 4.44
N GLU A 61 -6.67 -5.90 5.46
CA GLU A 61 -7.39 -7.12 5.90
C GLU A 61 -8.24 -7.68 4.74
N GLY A 62 -9.12 -6.87 4.16
CA GLY A 62 -9.99 -7.33 3.06
C GLY A 62 -9.23 -7.83 1.83
N VAL A 63 -8.10 -7.21 1.48
CA VAL A 63 -7.23 -7.72 0.40
C VAL A 63 -6.71 -9.13 0.70
N ARG A 64 -6.31 -9.40 1.95
CA ARG A 64 -5.84 -10.73 2.34
C ARG A 64 -6.97 -11.75 2.32
N ASP A 65 -8.14 -11.39 2.82
CA ASP A 65 -9.32 -12.26 2.85
C ASP A 65 -9.79 -12.64 1.44
N ALA A 66 -9.59 -11.75 0.47
CA ALA A 66 -9.85 -11.99 -0.95
C ALA A 66 -8.72 -12.74 -1.68
N GLY A 67 -7.67 -13.21 -0.98
CA GLY A 67 -6.57 -13.97 -1.56
C GLY A 67 -5.47 -13.12 -2.23
N GLY A 68 -5.40 -11.82 -1.94
CA GLY A 68 -4.37 -10.90 -2.41
C GLY A 68 -3.28 -10.60 -1.36
N VAL A 69 -2.29 -9.81 -1.78
CA VAL A 69 -1.26 -9.26 -0.88
C VAL A 69 -1.41 -7.75 -0.82
N GLY A 70 -1.69 -7.21 0.38
CA GLY A 70 -1.84 -5.77 0.59
C GLY A 70 -0.55 -5.10 1.06
N LEU A 71 -0.08 -4.10 0.30
CA LEU A 71 1.08 -3.27 0.62
C LEU A 71 0.61 -1.81 0.79
N ARG A 72 0.65 -1.28 2.03
CA ARG A 72 0.23 0.10 2.31
C ARG A 72 1.37 1.08 2.01
N PHE A 73 1.04 2.25 1.46
CA PHE A 73 1.98 3.36 1.31
C PHE A 73 1.27 4.71 1.46
N GLY A 74 2.05 5.75 1.75
CA GLY A 74 1.55 7.10 2.02
C GLY A 74 1.63 8.03 0.81
N THR A 75 0.76 9.04 0.78
CA THR A 75 0.88 10.22 -0.09
C THR A 75 0.53 11.49 0.67
N ILE A 76 0.91 12.66 0.14
CA ILE A 76 0.64 13.96 0.76
C ILE A 76 -0.81 14.41 0.55
N THR A 77 -1.28 15.26 1.45
CA THR A 77 -2.39 16.20 1.25
C THR A 77 -2.07 17.49 2.01
N VAL A 78 -2.93 18.50 1.84
CA VAL A 78 -2.95 19.72 2.64
C VAL A 78 -4.27 19.82 3.41
N SER A 79 -4.46 20.93 4.12
CA SER A 79 -5.69 21.24 4.83
C SER A 79 -6.26 22.55 4.31
N ASP A 80 -7.27 22.49 3.45
CA ASP A 80 -7.92 23.69 2.91
C ASP A 80 -8.35 24.64 4.03
N GLY A 81 -8.92 24.13 5.12
CA GLY A 81 -9.37 24.97 6.24
C GLY A 81 -8.25 25.69 6.98
N ILE A 82 -7.04 25.11 7.03
CA ILE A 82 -5.90 25.74 7.73
C ILE A 82 -5.16 26.72 6.81
N SER A 83 -5.03 26.41 5.51
CA SER A 83 -4.28 27.25 4.55
C SER A 83 -5.00 28.55 4.16
N MET A 84 -6.23 28.78 4.63
CA MET A 84 -7.02 29.93 4.22
C MET A 84 -6.55 31.23 4.90
N GLY A 85 -6.21 32.24 4.10
CA GLY A 85 -5.89 33.59 4.57
C GLY A 85 -4.39 33.94 4.64
N HIS A 86 -3.51 33.07 4.16
CA HIS A 86 -2.08 33.31 3.94
C HIS A 86 -1.60 32.58 2.66
N GLU A 87 -0.31 32.59 2.35
CA GLU A 87 0.26 31.98 1.13
C GLU A 87 0.15 30.44 1.07
N GLY A 88 -0.38 29.81 2.11
CA GLY A 88 -0.37 28.35 2.32
C GLY A 88 0.29 27.95 3.61
#